data_AF-A0A4T0FUM7-F1
#
_entry.id   AF-A0A4T0FUM7-F1
#
_cell.length_a   1.000
_cell.length_b   1.000
_cell.length_c   1.000
_cell.angle_alpha   90.00
_cell.angle_beta   90.00
_cell.angle_gamma   90.00
#
_symmetry.space_group_name_H-M   'P 1'
#
loop_
_entity.id
_entity.type
_entity.pdbx_description
1 polymer ?
#
loop_
_entity_poly.entity_id
_entity_poly.type
_entity_poly.pdbx_seq_one_letter_code
_entity_poly.pdbx_strand_id
1 'polypeptide(L)'
;MSSEQKQKKINQKSERRKQKVEARGGDSREQAQQHQQQQQQQQQQHHQSYGSVKSDAASVASYTTAAASHVTPASPFRHLHKPQSTSAKPENVHPQISRLGALLSNFSIVGANARTLALMSGLKLVISSYSTPAGTTLSRNLLSAISPQISHLESCRPKSISNGSAIRWLKLQIANIDPDMDDNDARNHLCMLIDYYVRDRVTFAGEKIVKNTLSKLSDTTHSTILVYARSSIVEKTLIEAKKAGKLFNVIIADAKPLNEGKNMLTKLTEAGIACTYTHLTALQSLLPTVTMTLLGAHAVLANGAVYSRVGTASVALLSKLHDVPVYTLAESYKFVDRVMLDSITTNELAPEAFRLDVEGLGTNARQESVLYDVTPAKFISDVISELGAHPPASIPALMFRGRV
;
A
#
# COMPACT_ATOMS: atom_id res chain seq x y z
N MET A 1 -50.30 35.14 -51.55
CA MET A 1 -50.55 35.34 -50.10
C MET A 1 -49.73 36.52 -49.64
N SER A 2 -50.38 37.67 -49.43
CA SER A 2 -49.79 39.00 -49.24
C SER A 2 -48.84 39.07 -48.02
N SER A 3 -47.80 39.90 -48.12
CA SER A 3 -46.75 40.20 -47.13
C SER A 3 -47.30 40.44 -45.71
N GLU A 4 -48.51 40.97 -45.59
CA GLU A 4 -49.20 41.21 -44.32
C GLU A 4 -49.56 39.94 -43.55
N GLN A 5 -49.83 38.83 -44.24
CA GLN A 5 -50.17 37.55 -43.58
C GLN A 5 -48.95 36.87 -42.95
N LYS A 6 -47.74 37.12 -43.49
CA LYS A 6 -46.49 36.65 -42.88
C LYS A 6 -46.16 37.46 -41.62
N GLN A 7 -46.36 38.78 -41.63
CA GLN A 7 -46.11 39.64 -40.48
C GLN A 7 -47.05 39.32 -39.30
N LYS A 8 -48.33 39.06 -39.58
CA LYS A 8 -49.31 38.64 -38.54
C LYS A 8 -48.95 37.31 -37.88
N LYS A 9 -48.42 36.34 -38.64
CA LYS A 9 -47.97 35.04 -38.09
C LYS A 9 -46.71 35.16 -37.23
N ILE A 10 -45.81 36.09 -37.56
CA ILE A 10 -44.59 36.35 -36.76
C ILE A 10 -44.96 37.00 -35.42
N ASN A 11 -45.86 38.00 -35.44
CA ASN A 11 -46.30 38.66 -34.21
C ASN A 11 -47.06 37.70 -33.26
N GLN A 12 -47.96 36.86 -33.79
CA GLN A 12 -48.64 35.83 -32.98
C GLN A 12 -47.66 34.81 -32.36
N LYS A 13 -46.57 34.47 -33.07
CA LYS A 13 -45.55 33.54 -32.55
C LYS A 13 -44.69 34.19 -31.47
N SER A 14 -44.44 35.50 -31.53
CA SER A 14 -43.74 36.23 -30.48
C SER A 14 -44.58 36.44 -29.22
N GLU A 15 -45.88 36.69 -29.35
CA GLU A 15 -46.80 36.83 -28.21
C GLU A 15 -46.98 35.50 -27.47
N ARG A 16 -47.14 34.39 -28.21
CA ARG A 16 -47.17 33.05 -27.61
C ARG A 16 -45.87 32.67 -26.90
N ARG A 17 -44.71 33.18 -27.35
CA ARG A 17 -43.43 32.98 -26.64
C ARG A 17 -43.33 33.83 -25.37
N LYS A 18 -43.82 35.08 -25.39
CA LYS A 18 -43.86 35.94 -24.19
C LYS A 18 -44.78 35.38 -23.11
N GLN A 19 -46.00 34.96 -23.48
CA GLN A 19 -46.94 34.33 -22.53
C GLN A 19 -46.40 33.01 -21.93
N LYS A 20 -45.60 32.24 -22.69
CA LYS A 20 -45.00 30.99 -22.20
C LYS A 20 -43.80 31.21 -21.26
N VAL A 21 -43.15 32.38 -21.34
CA VAL A 21 -42.07 32.78 -20.44
C VAL A 21 -42.63 33.41 -19.16
N GLU A 22 -43.70 34.21 -19.27
CA GLU A 22 -44.41 34.76 -18.11
C GLU A 22 -45.09 33.68 -17.26
N ALA A 23 -45.67 32.65 -17.89
CA ALA A 23 -46.27 31.50 -17.17
C ALA A 23 -45.23 30.62 -16.45
N ARG A 24 -43.95 30.65 -16.84
CA ARG A 24 -42.86 29.90 -16.16
C ARG A 24 -42.19 30.68 -15.02
N GLY A 25 -42.36 32.00 -14.97
CA GLY A 25 -41.78 32.87 -13.94
C GLY A 25 -42.61 32.98 -12.65
N GLY A 26 -43.89 32.62 -12.68
CA GLY A 26 -44.80 32.67 -11.53
C GLY A 26 -44.54 31.56 -10.50
N ASP A 27 -44.42 30.31 -10.97
CA ASP A 27 -44.29 29.12 -10.08
C ASP A 27 -43.01 29.11 -9.24
N SER A 28 -41.93 29.73 -9.72
CA SER A 28 -40.64 29.73 -9.02
C SER A 28 -40.56 30.75 -7.88
N ARG A 29 -41.42 31.78 -7.87
CA ARG A 29 -41.43 32.80 -6.81
C ARG A 29 -42.27 32.37 -5.60
N GLU A 30 -43.37 31.67 -5.81
CA GLU A 30 -44.22 31.17 -4.72
C GLU A 30 -43.54 30.01 -3.96
N GLN A 31 -42.81 29.12 -4.67
CA GLN A 31 -42.04 28.05 -4.03
C GLN A 31 -40.83 28.57 -3.24
N ALA A 32 -40.19 29.66 -3.71
CA ALA A 32 -39.08 30.29 -3.00
C ALA A 32 -39.54 31.01 -1.71
N GLN A 33 -40.73 31.63 -1.72
CA GLN A 33 -41.29 32.29 -0.53
C GLN A 33 -41.78 31.28 0.53
N GLN A 34 -42.33 30.13 0.11
CA GLN A 34 -42.71 29.06 1.05
C GLN A 34 -41.49 28.39 1.71
N HIS A 35 -40.38 28.20 0.98
CA HIS A 35 -39.14 27.68 1.57
C HIS A 35 -38.48 28.66 2.56
N GLN A 36 -38.58 29.97 2.31
CA GLN A 36 -38.05 30.98 3.21
C GLN A 36 -38.87 31.13 4.50
N GLN A 37 -40.20 30.96 4.43
CA GLN A 37 -41.08 30.95 5.62
C GLN A 37 -40.90 29.67 6.46
N GLN A 38 -40.66 28.50 5.84
CA GLN A 38 -40.35 27.28 6.60
C GLN A 38 -39.00 27.33 7.31
N GLN A 39 -37.98 27.96 6.73
CA GLN A 39 -36.69 28.15 7.40
C GLN A 39 -36.75 29.15 8.56
N GLN A 40 -37.59 30.18 8.49
CA GLN A 40 -37.78 31.13 9.60
C GLN A 40 -38.59 30.53 10.76
N GLN A 41 -39.55 29.63 10.50
CA GLN A 41 -40.28 28.93 11.57
C GLN A 41 -39.41 27.88 12.30
N GLN A 42 -38.45 27.23 11.63
CA GLN A 42 -37.51 26.31 12.29
C GLN A 42 -36.46 27.03 13.15
N GLN A 43 -36.06 28.25 12.80
CA GLN A 43 -35.13 29.05 13.63
C GLN A 43 -35.79 29.62 14.90
N GLN A 44 -37.11 29.88 14.90
CA GLN A 44 -37.83 30.35 16.09
C GLN A 44 -38.13 29.24 17.11
N GLN A 45 -38.21 27.97 16.70
CA GLN A 45 -38.32 26.84 17.65
C GLN A 45 -37.00 26.51 18.36
N HIS A 46 -35.84 26.86 17.77
CA HIS A 46 -34.53 26.63 18.38
C HIS A 46 -34.12 27.68 19.44
N HIS A 47 -34.81 28.83 19.51
CA HIS A 47 -34.50 29.93 20.45
C HIS A 47 -35.32 29.93 21.75
N GLN A 48 -36.24 28.98 21.95
CA GLN A 48 -37.03 28.84 23.19
C GLN A 48 -36.52 27.77 24.18
N SER A 49 -35.36 27.16 23.94
CA SER A 49 -34.76 26.15 24.85
C SER A 49 -33.59 26.66 25.71
N TYR A 50 -33.23 27.95 25.63
CA TYR A 50 -32.20 28.54 26.51
C TYR A 50 -32.84 29.35 27.64
N GLY A 51 -33.49 28.63 28.55
CA GLY A 51 -33.89 29.16 29.86
C GLY A 51 -32.77 28.99 30.87
N SER A 52 -32.16 30.11 31.28
CA SER A 52 -31.57 30.37 32.61
C SER A 52 -31.07 29.16 33.42
N VAL A 53 -29.79 28.77 33.26
CA VAL A 53 -29.12 27.92 34.26
C VAL A 53 -28.66 28.82 35.41
N LYS A 54 -29.39 28.77 36.54
CA LYS A 54 -28.91 29.28 37.82
C LYS A 54 -27.71 28.45 38.27
N SER A 55 -26.66 29.12 38.73
CA SER A 55 -25.43 28.51 39.22
C SER A 55 -25.66 27.77 40.54
N ASP A 56 -25.96 26.47 40.48
CA ASP A 56 -25.90 25.60 41.66
C ASP A 56 -24.45 25.17 41.90
N ALA A 57 -23.74 26.01 42.67
CA ALA A 57 -22.36 25.78 43.14
C ALA A 57 -22.21 24.55 44.07
N ALA A 58 -23.28 23.78 44.31
CA ALA A 58 -23.30 22.60 45.17
C ALA A 58 -23.12 21.26 44.42
N SER A 59 -23.13 21.25 43.09
CA SER A 59 -22.96 20.00 42.28
C SER A 59 -21.50 19.67 41.92
N VAL A 60 -20.56 20.54 42.26
CA VAL A 60 -19.12 20.38 41.94
C VAL A 60 -18.38 19.53 42.98
N ALA A 61 -19.02 19.21 44.11
CA ALA A 61 -18.39 18.53 45.25
C ALA A 61 -18.55 17.00 45.28
N SER A 62 -19.19 16.35 44.30
CA SER A 62 -19.42 14.89 44.29
C SER A 62 -18.57 14.10 43.30
N TYR A 63 -17.62 14.72 42.59
CA TYR A 63 -16.70 14.03 41.68
C TYR A 63 -15.36 13.61 42.32
N THR A 64 -15.16 13.86 43.61
CA THR A 64 -13.98 13.41 44.34
C THR A 64 -14.30 12.10 45.05
N THR A 65 -14.29 10.98 44.31
CA THR A 65 -14.01 9.59 44.74
C THR A 65 -14.50 8.52 43.73
N ALA A 66 -14.57 8.83 42.44
CA ALA A 66 -14.42 7.76 41.46
C ALA A 66 -12.92 7.46 41.38
N ALA A 67 -12.49 6.35 41.98
CA ALA A 67 -11.14 5.82 41.77
C ALA A 67 -10.81 5.93 40.27
N ALA A 68 -9.73 6.63 39.94
CA ALA A 68 -9.26 6.77 38.57
C ALA A 68 -8.92 5.36 38.05
N SER A 69 -9.93 4.68 37.51
CA SER A 69 -9.73 3.48 36.72
C SER A 69 -8.88 3.94 35.55
N HIS A 70 -7.63 3.49 35.54
CA HIS A 70 -6.68 3.74 34.46
C HIS A 70 -7.25 3.14 33.17
N VAL A 71 -8.11 3.89 32.46
CA VAL A 71 -8.60 3.52 31.14
C VAL A 71 -7.47 3.82 30.17
N THR A 72 -6.54 2.87 30.04
CA THR A 72 -5.65 2.87 28.90
C THR A 72 -6.50 2.74 27.63
N PRO A 73 -6.39 3.66 26.66
CA PRO A 73 -7.18 3.57 25.44
C PRO A 73 -6.89 2.25 24.72
N ALA A 74 -7.95 1.56 24.31
CA ALA A 74 -7.84 0.29 23.61
C ALA A 74 -7.12 0.48 22.28
N SER A 75 -6.19 -0.43 21.97
CA SER A 75 -5.48 -0.45 20.69
C SER A 75 -6.43 -0.64 19.52
N PRO A 76 -6.36 0.16 18.46
CA PRO A 76 -6.92 -0.22 17.17
C PRO A 76 -6.23 -1.48 16.59
N PHE A 77 -4.97 -1.74 16.98
CA PHE A 77 -4.14 -2.83 16.48
C PHE A 77 -4.13 -4.09 17.37
N ARG A 78 -5.06 -4.25 18.31
CA ARG A 78 -5.09 -5.41 19.24
C ARG A 78 -5.14 -6.75 18.50
N HIS A 79 -5.78 -6.77 17.34
CA HIS A 79 -5.94 -7.94 16.49
C HIS A 79 -4.68 -8.28 15.68
N LEU A 80 -3.69 -7.38 15.60
CA LEU A 80 -2.45 -7.63 14.89
C LEU A 80 -1.54 -8.56 15.69
N HIS A 81 -1.00 -9.57 15.02
CA HIS A 81 -0.11 -10.55 15.63
C HIS A 81 1.19 -9.88 16.09
N LYS A 82 1.57 -10.10 17.36
CA LYS A 82 2.89 -9.73 17.87
C LYS A 82 3.86 -10.87 17.56
N PRO A 83 5.03 -10.62 16.95
CA PRO A 83 6.04 -11.64 16.74
C PRO A 83 6.43 -12.28 18.08
N GLN A 84 6.43 -13.60 18.15
CA GLN A 84 6.93 -14.32 19.33
C GLN A 84 8.40 -14.65 19.10
N SER A 85 9.29 -14.14 19.96
CA SER A 85 10.68 -14.58 20.00
C SER A 85 10.74 -15.95 20.68
N THR A 86 10.56 -17.03 19.93
CA THR A 86 10.70 -18.39 20.47
C THR A 86 12.18 -18.77 20.51
N SER A 87 12.75 -18.90 21.72
CA SER A 87 14.10 -19.44 21.97
C SER A 87 14.17 -20.97 21.85
N ALA A 88 13.02 -21.66 21.73
CA ALA A 88 12.95 -23.10 21.58
C ALA A 88 13.34 -23.53 20.16
N LYS A 89 14.12 -24.62 20.04
CA LYS A 89 14.40 -25.25 18.74
C LYS A 89 13.07 -25.75 18.15
N PRO A 90 12.69 -25.32 16.95
CA PRO A 90 11.47 -25.79 16.33
C PRO A 90 11.61 -27.28 15.95
N GLU A 91 10.75 -28.13 16.50
CA GLU A 91 10.63 -29.52 16.09
C GLU A 91 10.18 -29.59 14.63
N ASN A 92 10.78 -30.48 13.83
CA ASN A 92 10.45 -30.70 12.40
C ASN A 92 10.68 -29.50 11.45
N VAL A 93 11.53 -28.53 11.81
CA VAL A 93 11.89 -27.42 10.92
C VAL A 93 13.30 -27.59 10.34
N HIS A 94 13.41 -27.37 9.04
CA HIS A 94 14.68 -27.48 8.33
C HIS A 94 15.66 -26.39 8.80
N PRO A 95 16.96 -26.69 9.02
CA PRO A 95 17.92 -25.73 9.58
C PRO A 95 18.01 -24.41 8.80
N GLN A 96 17.90 -24.48 7.47
CA GLN A 96 17.92 -23.28 6.61
C GLN A 96 16.67 -22.40 6.80
N ILE A 97 15.53 -23.00 7.10
CA ILE A 97 14.29 -22.27 7.39
C ILE A 97 14.38 -21.60 8.76
N SER A 98 14.96 -22.27 9.76
CA SER A 98 15.20 -21.67 11.07
C SER A 98 16.17 -20.47 10.97
N ARG A 99 17.26 -20.61 10.20
CA ARG A 99 18.18 -19.49 9.91
C ARG A 99 17.47 -18.34 9.21
N LEU A 100 16.63 -18.63 8.21
CA LEU A 100 15.83 -17.62 7.53
C LEU A 100 14.86 -16.91 8.50
N GLY A 101 14.22 -17.66 9.40
CA GLY A 101 13.36 -17.13 10.45
C GLY A 101 14.08 -16.08 11.31
N ALA A 102 15.30 -16.37 11.75
CA ALA A 102 16.13 -15.44 12.52
C ALA A 102 16.51 -14.17 11.72
N LEU A 103 16.83 -14.31 10.43
CA LEU A 103 17.13 -13.16 9.56
C LEU A 103 15.90 -12.27 9.32
N LEU A 104 14.70 -12.87 9.29
CA LEU A 104 13.44 -12.14 9.18
C LEU A 104 13.08 -11.44 10.49
N SER A 105 13.22 -12.11 11.64
CA SER A 105 12.90 -11.56 12.96
C SER A 105 13.82 -10.39 13.33
N ASN A 106 15.09 -10.45 12.93
CA ASN A 106 16.08 -9.41 13.19
C ASN A 106 16.08 -8.29 12.14
N PHE A 107 15.13 -8.32 11.19
CA PHE A 107 15.02 -7.31 10.13
C PHE A 107 16.31 -7.16 9.29
N SER A 108 17.10 -8.23 9.15
CA SER A 108 18.21 -8.25 8.20
C SER A 108 17.69 -8.37 6.77
N ILE A 109 16.59 -9.10 6.56
CA ILE A 109 15.88 -9.21 5.28
C ILE A 109 14.52 -8.50 5.42
N VAL A 110 14.38 -7.32 4.81
CA VAL A 110 13.18 -6.48 5.01
C VAL A 110 12.35 -6.28 3.74
N GLY A 111 12.99 -6.00 2.60
CA GLY A 111 12.28 -5.67 1.36
C GLY A 111 11.42 -6.81 0.83
N ALA A 112 10.28 -6.48 0.20
CA ALA A 112 9.32 -7.47 -0.32
C ALA A 112 9.98 -8.51 -1.25
N ASN A 113 10.81 -8.05 -2.20
CA ASN A 113 11.53 -8.93 -3.13
C ASN A 113 12.55 -9.79 -2.40
N ALA A 114 13.38 -9.19 -1.54
CA ALA A 114 14.40 -9.91 -0.79
C ALA A 114 13.78 -11.01 0.10
N ARG A 115 12.64 -10.72 0.75
CA ARG A 115 11.88 -11.70 1.53
C ARG A 115 11.34 -12.86 0.66
N THR A 116 10.84 -12.56 -0.54
CA THR A 116 10.33 -13.60 -1.46
C THR A 116 11.46 -14.45 -2.05
N LEU A 117 12.57 -13.83 -2.46
CA LEU A 117 13.76 -14.54 -2.93
C LEU A 117 14.31 -15.48 -1.85
N ALA A 118 14.47 -14.98 -0.63
CA ALA A 118 14.97 -15.78 0.48
C ALA A 118 14.01 -16.94 0.84
N LEU A 119 12.69 -16.69 0.80
CA LEU A 119 11.68 -17.74 0.99
C LEU A 119 11.77 -18.82 -0.09
N MET A 120 11.80 -18.44 -1.37
CA MET A 120 11.87 -19.38 -2.48
C MET A 120 13.14 -20.22 -2.43
N SER A 121 14.30 -19.59 -2.17
CA SER A 121 15.57 -20.30 -1.98
C SER A 121 15.53 -21.25 -0.78
N GLY A 122 14.92 -20.82 0.34
CA GLY A 122 14.76 -21.66 1.52
C GLY A 122 13.88 -22.88 1.26
N LEU A 123 12.73 -22.69 0.60
CA LEU A 123 11.80 -23.77 0.24
C LEU A 123 12.40 -24.71 -0.80
N LYS A 124 13.18 -24.20 -1.76
CA LYS A 124 13.93 -25.03 -2.71
C LYS A 124 14.86 -26.00 -1.98
N LEU A 125 15.59 -25.52 -0.97
CA LEU A 125 16.49 -26.37 -0.18
C LEU A 125 15.70 -27.45 0.59
N VAL A 126 14.56 -27.10 1.18
CA VAL A 126 13.66 -28.07 1.84
C VAL A 126 13.17 -29.13 0.87
N ILE A 127 12.73 -28.74 -0.33
CA ILE A 127 12.25 -29.69 -1.34
C ILE A 127 13.39 -30.60 -1.82
N SER A 128 14.59 -30.04 -2.02
CA SER A 128 15.75 -30.80 -2.48
C SER A 128 16.24 -31.85 -1.48
N SER A 129 16.10 -31.58 -0.17
CA SER A 129 16.50 -32.49 0.91
C SER A 129 15.36 -33.40 1.40
N TYR A 130 14.16 -33.24 0.85
CA TYR A 130 13.00 -34.02 1.26
C TYR A 130 13.05 -35.45 0.71
N SER A 131 12.76 -36.42 1.56
CA SER A 131 12.58 -37.83 1.19
C SER A 131 11.16 -38.26 1.53
N THR A 132 10.49 -38.88 0.56
CA THR A 132 9.12 -39.36 0.72
C THR A 132 9.10 -40.57 1.67
N PRO A 133 8.23 -40.59 2.70
CA PRO A 133 8.01 -41.76 3.52
C PRO A 133 7.44 -42.93 2.71
N ALA A 134 7.86 -44.16 3.06
CA ALA A 134 7.37 -45.37 2.40
C ALA A 134 5.83 -45.46 2.41
N GLY A 135 5.24 -45.80 1.27
CA GLY A 135 3.78 -45.96 1.11
C GLY A 135 3.00 -44.66 0.85
N THR A 136 3.68 -43.53 0.67
CA THR A 136 3.05 -42.26 0.26
C THR A 136 3.65 -41.73 -1.04
N THR A 137 2.89 -40.88 -1.74
CA THR A 137 3.40 -40.14 -2.91
C THR A 137 3.91 -38.77 -2.49
N LEU A 138 4.94 -38.26 -3.18
CA LEU A 138 5.53 -36.96 -2.92
C LEU A 138 4.49 -35.83 -2.96
N SER A 139 3.60 -35.80 -3.95
CA SER A 139 2.58 -34.75 -4.10
C SER A 139 1.63 -34.63 -2.89
N ARG A 140 1.30 -35.76 -2.25
CA ARG A 140 0.40 -35.80 -1.08
C ARG A 140 1.11 -35.37 0.20
N ASN A 141 2.33 -35.88 0.44
CA ASN A 141 3.01 -35.67 1.72
C ASN A 141 3.84 -34.37 1.77
N LEU A 142 4.36 -33.90 0.62
CA LEU A 142 5.22 -32.71 0.57
C LEU A 142 4.53 -31.44 1.10
N LEU A 143 3.22 -31.28 0.83
CA LEU A 143 2.44 -30.17 1.39
C LEU A 143 2.39 -30.20 2.92
N SER A 144 2.31 -31.40 3.51
CA SER A 144 2.34 -31.59 4.96
C SER A 144 3.74 -31.30 5.53
N ALA A 145 4.80 -31.57 4.77
CA ALA A 145 6.17 -31.26 5.19
C ALA A 145 6.51 -29.75 5.11
N ILE A 146 5.96 -29.04 4.11
CA ILE A 146 6.19 -27.61 3.90
C ILE A 146 5.39 -26.73 4.87
N SER A 147 4.20 -27.16 5.28
CA SER A 147 3.30 -26.35 6.11
C SER A 147 3.93 -25.92 7.46
N PRO A 148 4.59 -26.82 8.23
CA PRO A 148 5.34 -26.43 9.44
C PRO A 148 6.45 -25.42 9.19
N GLN A 149 7.13 -25.50 8.02
CA GLN A 149 8.19 -24.56 7.66
C GLN A 149 7.62 -23.14 7.49
N ILE A 150 6.48 -23.03 6.80
CA ILE A 150 5.79 -21.74 6.59
C ILE A 150 5.29 -21.20 7.93
N SER A 151 4.66 -22.02 8.76
CA SER A 151 4.16 -21.61 10.08
C SER A 151 5.27 -21.09 10.98
N HIS A 152 6.46 -21.71 10.96
CA HIS A 152 7.62 -21.20 11.69
C HIS A 152 8.09 -19.83 11.17
N LEU A 153 8.16 -19.63 9.85
CA LEU A 153 8.51 -18.31 9.31
C LEU A 153 7.47 -17.24 9.68
N GLU A 154 6.19 -17.61 9.70
CA GLU A 154 5.10 -16.72 10.10
C GLU A 154 5.15 -16.35 11.59
N SER A 155 5.57 -17.27 12.47
CA SER A 155 5.77 -16.98 13.89
C SER A 155 6.96 -16.05 14.13
N CYS A 156 8.04 -16.18 13.35
CA CYS A 156 9.19 -15.27 13.42
C CYS A 156 8.85 -13.86 12.94
N ARG A 157 8.09 -13.74 11.84
CA ARG A 157 7.63 -12.46 11.31
C ARG A 157 6.41 -12.66 10.41
N PRO A 158 5.33 -11.87 10.56
CA PRO A 158 4.15 -11.99 9.70
C PRO A 158 4.52 -12.00 8.21
N LYS A 159 4.03 -13.00 7.46
CA LYS A 159 4.35 -13.16 6.03
C LYS A 159 3.99 -11.89 5.23
N SER A 160 4.88 -11.49 4.32
CA SER A 160 4.56 -10.45 3.35
C SER A 160 3.46 -10.92 2.40
N ILE A 161 2.73 -9.96 1.82
CA ILE A 161 1.72 -10.25 0.80
C ILE A 161 2.37 -10.96 -0.41
N SER A 162 3.57 -10.51 -0.81
CA SER A 162 4.38 -11.13 -1.86
C SER A 162 4.73 -12.59 -1.57
N ASN A 163 5.08 -12.91 -0.31
CA ASN A 163 5.35 -14.28 0.14
C ASN A 163 4.08 -15.13 0.12
N GLY A 164 2.92 -14.57 0.48
CA GLY A 164 1.64 -15.25 0.37
C GLY A 164 1.31 -15.68 -1.06
N SER A 165 1.53 -14.78 -2.04
CA SER A 165 1.37 -15.11 -3.46
C SER A 165 2.33 -16.19 -3.93
N ALA A 166 3.61 -16.10 -3.54
CA ALA A 166 4.64 -17.09 -3.84
C ALA A 166 4.32 -18.48 -3.28
N ILE A 167 3.90 -18.57 -2.01
CA ILE A 167 3.51 -19.82 -1.35
C ILE A 167 2.30 -20.43 -2.06
N ARG A 168 1.28 -19.63 -2.37
CA ARG A 168 0.09 -20.10 -3.07
C ARG A 168 0.44 -20.66 -4.45
N TRP A 169 1.33 -19.99 -5.18
CA TRP A 169 1.83 -20.49 -6.46
C TRP A 169 2.57 -21.82 -6.29
N LEU A 170 3.48 -21.94 -5.32
CA LEU A 170 4.24 -23.18 -5.10
C LEU A 170 3.32 -24.34 -4.70
N LYS A 171 2.35 -24.11 -3.80
CA LYS A 171 1.35 -25.13 -3.43
C LYS A 171 0.57 -25.64 -4.63
N LEU A 172 0.22 -24.75 -5.57
CA LEU A 172 -0.44 -25.14 -6.82
C LEU A 172 0.48 -25.99 -7.71
N GLN A 173 1.76 -25.63 -7.83
CA GLN A 173 2.71 -26.44 -8.60
C GLN A 173 2.88 -27.84 -8.01
N ILE A 174 2.95 -27.96 -6.68
CA ILE A 174 3.04 -29.26 -5.99
C ILE A 174 1.79 -30.12 -6.23
N ALA A 175 0.60 -29.49 -6.23
CA ALA A 175 -0.65 -30.20 -6.49
C ALA A 175 -0.79 -30.69 -7.93
N ASN A 176 -0.10 -30.04 -8.88
CA ASN A 176 -0.14 -30.37 -10.31
C ASN A 176 0.95 -31.37 -10.76
N ILE A 177 1.78 -31.88 -9.84
CA ILE A 177 2.77 -32.91 -10.17
C ILE A 177 2.05 -34.20 -10.56
N ASP A 178 2.51 -34.79 -11.66
CA ASP A 178 2.05 -36.11 -12.10
C ASP A 178 2.36 -37.17 -11.02
N PRO A 179 1.35 -37.89 -10.49
CA PRO A 179 1.57 -38.93 -9.50
C PRO A 179 2.44 -40.09 -9.98
N ASP A 180 2.56 -40.30 -11.30
CA ASP A 180 3.34 -41.39 -11.89
C ASP A 180 4.82 -41.02 -12.09
N MET A 181 5.18 -39.74 -11.86
CA MET A 181 6.57 -39.26 -11.96
C MET A 181 7.43 -39.78 -10.81
N ASP A 182 8.68 -40.14 -11.11
CA ASP A 182 9.66 -40.51 -10.08
C ASP A 182 9.89 -39.35 -9.09
N ASP A 183 10.05 -39.70 -7.81
CA ASP A 183 10.21 -38.73 -6.73
C ASP A 183 11.43 -37.80 -6.94
N ASN A 184 12.53 -38.31 -7.52
CA ASN A 184 13.70 -37.49 -7.78
C ASN A 184 13.48 -36.50 -8.92
N ASP A 185 12.83 -36.96 -9.98
CA ASP A 185 12.47 -36.12 -11.12
C ASP A 185 11.44 -35.05 -10.72
N ALA A 186 10.46 -35.41 -9.89
CA ALA A 186 9.49 -34.47 -9.33
C ALA A 186 10.17 -33.39 -8.47
N ARG A 187 11.15 -33.75 -7.62
CA ARG A 187 11.93 -32.78 -6.84
C ARG A 187 12.74 -31.84 -7.74
N ASN A 188 13.42 -32.39 -8.75
CA ASN A 188 14.23 -31.61 -9.68
C ASN A 188 13.35 -30.66 -10.50
N HIS A 189 12.19 -31.13 -10.94
CA HIS A 189 11.20 -30.34 -11.65
C HIS A 189 10.70 -29.17 -10.78
N LEU A 190 10.31 -29.42 -9.53
CA LEU A 190 9.90 -28.36 -8.59
C LEU A 190 11.02 -27.34 -8.35
N CYS A 191 12.25 -27.80 -8.14
CA CYS A 191 13.41 -26.92 -7.95
C CYS A 191 13.62 -26.00 -9.16
N MET A 192 13.50 -26.55 -10.38
CA MET A 192 13.59 -25.81 -11.63
C MET A 192 12.44 -24.80 -11.78
N LEU A 193 11.20 -25.18 -11.45
CA LEU A 193 10.06 -24.25 -11.45
C LEU A 193 10.30 -23.07 -10.51
N ILE A 194 10.85 -23.30 -9.32
CA ILE A 194 11.19 -22.23 -8.37
C ILE A 194 12.22 -21.27 -8.98
N ASP A 195 13.26 -21.79 -9.64
CA ASP A 195 14.27 -20.97 -10.30
C ASP A 195 13.66 -20.13 -11.43
N TYR A 196 12.77 -20.70 -12.24
CA TYR A 196 12.04 -19.97 -13.28
C TYR A 196 11.13 -18.89 -12.69
N TYR A 197 10.42 -19.18 -11.60
CA TYR A 197 9.60 -18.18 -10.91
C TYR A 197 10.44 -16.98 -10.47
N VAL A 198 11.59 -17.23 -9.83
CA VAL A 198 12.50 -16.17 -9.38
C VAL A 198 13.05 -15.38 -10.56
N ARG A 199 13.54 -16.07 -11.59
CA ARG A 199 14.11 -15.43 -12.79
C ARG A 199 13.09 -14.56 -13.50
N ASP A 200 11.91 -15.10 -13.80
CA ASP A 200 10.96 -14.46 -14.71
C ASP A 200 10.09 -13.43 -13.97
N ARG A 201 9.57 -13.79 -12.79
CA ARG A 201 8.60 -12.95 -12.05
C ARG A 201 9.27 -11.89 -11.16
N VAL A 202 10.55 -12.05 -10.81
CA VAL A 202 11.26 -11.08 -9.97
C VAL A 202 12.37 -10.38 -10.76
N THR A 203 13.33 -11.13 -11.30
CA THR A 203 14.55 -10.55 -11.89
C THR A 203 14.26 -9.86 -13.23
N PHE A 204 13.70 -10.60 -14.20
CA PHE A 204 13.38 -10.09 -15.52
C PHE A 204 12.26 -9.05 -15.48
N ALA A 205 11.24 -9.28 -14.64
CA ALA A 205 10.20 -8.30 -14.38
C ALA A 205 10.80 -6.97 -13.90
N GLY A 206 11.75 -7.01 -12.95
CA GLY A 206 12.45 -5.83 -12.48
C GLY A 206 13.22 -5.09 -13.57
N GLU A 207 13.89 -5.80 -14.49
CA GLU A 207 14.57 -5.17 -15.63
C GLU A 207 13.62 -4.49 -16.61
N LYS A 208 12.45 -5.10 -16.84
CA LYS A 208 11.41 -4.51 -17.67
C LYS A 208 10.81 -3.26 -17.01
N ILE A 209 10.57 -3.28 -15.70
CA ILE A 209 10.11 -2.11 -14.94
C ILE A 209 11.10 -0.95 -15.07
N VAL A 210 12.41 -1.23 -14.92
CA VAL A 210 13.46 -0.21 -15.09
C VAL A 210 13.34 0.40 -16.48
N LYS A 211 13.35 -0.41 -17.55
CA LYS A 211 13.22 0.08 -18.94
C LYS A 211 11.95 0.91 -19.17
N ASN A 212 10.82 0.43 -18.66
CA ASN A 212 9.54 1.13 -18.78
C ASN A 212 9.57 2.47 -18.05
N THR A 213 10.21 2.54 -16.88
CA THR A 213 10.35 3.79 -16.11
C THR A 213 11.31 4.78 -16.78
N LEU A 214 12.40 4.30 -17.39
CA LEU A 214 13.34 5.16 -18.12
C LEU A 214 12.66 5.90 -19.28
N SER A 215 11.64 5.30 -19.90
CA SER A 215 10.87 5.93 -20.97
C SER A 215 10.03 7.13 -20.49
N LYS A 216 9.75 7.21 -19.18
CA LYS A 216 9.04 8.33 -18.55
C LYS A 216 9.97 9.48 -18.15
N LEU A 217 11.27 9.24 -18.08
CA LEU A 217 12.25 10.27 -17.77
C LEU A 217 12.64 11.03 -19.03
N SER A 218 12.62 12.36 -18.94
CA SER A 218 13.08 13.22 -20.03
C SER A 218 14.59 13.09 -20.24
N ASP A 219 15.02 13.14 -21.51
CA ASP A 219 16.43 13.18 -21.88
C ASP A 219 17.02 14.60 -21.83
N THR A 220 16.17 15.62 -21.97
CA THR A 220 16.62 17.01 -22.20
C THR A 220 16.45 17.91 -20.99
N THR A 221 15.48 17.61 -20.13
CA THR A 221 15.13 18.46 -18.96
C THR A 221 15.65 17.83 -17.68
N HIS A 222 16.23 18.66 -16.81
CA HIS A 222 16.63 18.21 -15.49
C HIS A 222 15.40 17.92 -14.63
N SER A 223 15.25 16.67 -14.18
CA SER A 223 14.14 16.24 -13.34
C SER A 223 14.54 16.13 -11.86
N THR A 224 13.72 16.67 -10.96
CA THR A 224 13.83 16.38 -9.53
C THR A 224 12.89 15.22 -9.18
N ILE A 225 13.46 14.11 -8.74
CA ILE A 225 12.72 12.88 -8.43
C ILE A 225 12.59 12.71 -6.92
N LEU A 226 11.36 12.65 -6.41
CA LEU A 226 11.08 12.32 -5.02
C LEU A 226 10.97 10.80 -4.84
N VAL A 227 11.65 10.27 -3.83
CA VAL A 227 11.53 8.87 -3.38
C VAL A 227 11.26 8.82 -1.89
N TYR A 228 10.67 7.72 -1.42
CA TYR A 228 10.34 7.52 -0.02
C TYR A 228 10.95 6.23 0.54
N ALA A 229 11.56 6.34 1.73
CA ALA A 229 12.26 5.27 2.44
C ALA A 229 13.27 4.55 1.53
N ARG A 230 13.24 3.22 1.46
CA ARG A 230 14.07 2.44 0.54
C ARG A 230 13.25 1.42 -0.25
N SER A 231 13.42 1.43 -1.57
CA SER A 231 12.88 0.43 -2.48
C SER A 231 13.95 -0.07 -3.42
N SER A 232 14.17 -1.38 -3.47
CA SER A 232 15.21 -1.99 -4.31
C SER A 232 14.97 -1.77 -5.81
N ILE A 233 13.70 -1.77 -6.24
CA ILE A 233 13.37 -1.54 -7.66
C ILE A 233 13.55 -0.07 -8.05
N VAL A 234 13.21 0.87 -7.14
CA VAL A 234 13.44 2.31 -7.36
C VAL A 234 14.94 2.61 -7.35
N GLU A 235 15.69 2.06 -6.39
CA GLU A 235 17.16 2.13 -6.32
C GLU A 235 17.80 1.66 -7.64
N LYS A 236 17.43 0.45 -8.12
CA LYS A 236 17.91 -0.09 -9.40
C LYS A 236 17.54 0.85 -10.56
N THR A 237 16.33 1.39 -10.58
CA THR A 237 15.85 2.28 -11.64
C THR A 237 16.67 3.57 -11.71
N LEU A 238 16.95 4.21 -10.58
CA LEU A 238 17.73 5.44 -10.52
C LEU A 238 19.19 5.22 -10.93
N ILE A 239 19.81 4.12 -10.49
CA ILE A 239 21.17 3.76 -10.88
C ILE A 239 21.26 3.54 -12.40
N GLU A 240 20.33 2.78 -12.97
CA GLU A 240 20.29 2.55 -14.42
C GLU A 240 19.94 3.82 -15.20
N ALA A 241 19.11 4.72 -14.65
CA ALA A 241 18.84 6.02 -15.25
C ALA A 241 20.10 6.89 -15.35
N LYS A 242 20.94 6.89 -14.31
CA LYS A 242 22.22 7.60 -14.32
C LYS A 242 23.17 7.02 -15.37
N LYS A 243 23.25 5.69 -15.47
CA LYS A 243 24.06 5.02 -16.50
C LYS A 243 23.57 5.31 -17.91
N ALA A 244 22.26 5.46 -18.09
CA ALA A 244 21.64 5.86 -19.36
C ALA A 244 21.82 7.36 -19.68
N GLY A 245 22.54 8.13 -18.84
CA GLY A 245 22.82 9.54 -19.09
C GLY A 245 21.67 10.50 -18.78
N LYS A 246 20.61 10.03 -18.09
CA LYS A 246 19.48 10.89 -17.71
C LYS A 246 19.93 11.98 -16.73
N LEU A 247 19.39 13.18 -16.89
CA LEU A 247 19.71 14.35 -16.06
C LEU A 247 18.68 14.51 -14.94
N PHE A 248 19.05 14.16 -13.72
CA PHE A 248 18.16 14.28 -12.56
C PHE A 248 18.93 14.41 -11.24
N ASN A 249 18.22 14.91 -10.24
CA ASN A 249 18.58 14.85 -8.82
C ASN A 249 17.47 14.15 -8.04
N VAL A 250 17.81 13.62 -6.87
CA VAL A 250 16.90 12.80 -6.05
C VAL A 250 16.66 13.45 -4.70
N ILE A 251 15.40 13.58 -4.30
CA ILE A 251 15.02 13.94 -2.94
C ILE A 251 14.55 12.66 -2.26
N ILE A 252 15.19 12.28 -1.16
CA ILE A 252 14.89 11.08 -0.38
C ILE A 252 14.16 11.53 0.89
N ALA A 253 12.86 11.28 0.94
CA ALA A 253 12.07 11.45 2.15
C ALA A 253 12.15 10.20 3.03
N ASP A 254 12.40 10.37 4.33
CA ASP A 254 12.54 9.27 5.28
C ASP A 254 11.71 9.48 6.54
N ALA A 255 11.40 8.37 7.23
CA ALA A 255 10.63 8.38 8.46
C ALA A 255 11.12 7.33 9.46
N LYS A 256 10.91 7.64 10.74
CA LYS A 256 11.00 6.66 11.82
C LYS A 256 9.88 5.62 11.64
N PRO A 257 10.07 4.35 12.07
CA PRO A 257 11.14 3.89 12.97
C PRO A 257 12.42 3.41 12.31
N LEU A 258 12.36 2.89 11.07
CA LEU A 258 13.49 2.18 10.45
C LEU A 258 14.53 3.11 9.83
N ASN A 259 14.17 4.33 9.43
CA ASN A 259 15.03 5.26 8.68
C ASN A 259 15.74 4.56 7.49
N GLU A 260 14.98 3.80 6.70
CA GLU A 260 15.54 3.00 5.60
C GLU A 260 16.13 3.88 4.49
N GLY A 261 15.68 5.15 4.39
CA GLY A 261 16.16 6.12 3.42
C GLY A 261 17.65 6.42 3.53
N LYS A 262 18.26 6.28 4.72
CA LYS A 262 19.72 6.39 4.89
C LYS A 262 20.49 5.40 4.00
N ASN A 263 20.01 4.16 3.92
CA ASN A 263 20.64 3.13 3.08
C ASN A 263 20.49 3.46 1.58
N MET A 264 19.34 4.04 1.20
CA MET A 264 19.11 4.51 -0.17
C MET A 264 20.02 5.68 -0.52
N LEU A 265 20.19 6.63 0.41
CA LEU A 265 21.11 7.76 0.26
C LEU A 265 22.54 7.27 -0.01
N THR A 266 23.08 6.42 0.86
CA THR A 266 24.44 5.86 0.70
C THR A 266 24.63 5.23 -0.68
N LYS A 267 23.68 4.38 -1.11
CA LYS A 267 23.76 3.68 -2.40
C LYS A 267 23.70 4.62 -3.60
N LEU A 268 22.87 5.65 -3.55
CA LEU A 268 22.75 6.61 -4.66
C LEU A 268 23.95 7.57 -4.71
N THR A 269 24.49 7.97 -3.56
CA THR A 269 25.71 8.78 -3.50
C THR A 269 26.95 8.01 -3.98
N GLU A 270 27.06 6.72 -3.65
CA GLU A 270 28.10 5.82 -4.20
C GLU A 270 28.03 5.73 -5.74
N ALA A 271 26.82 5.82 -6.30
CA ALA A 271 26.60 5.84 -7.75
C ALA A 271 26.79 7.22 -8.41
N GLY A 272 27.21 8.24 -7.66
CA GLY A 272 27.44 9.59 -8.18
C GLY A 272 26.17 10.37 -8.54
N ILE A 273 25.05 10.07 -7.86
CA ILE A 273 23.76 10.76 -8.04
C ILE A 273 23.62 11.86 -6.98
N ALA A 274 23.28 13.08 -7.41
CA ALA A 274 23.01 14.19 -6.50
C ALA A 274 21.74 13.93 -5.69
N CYS A 275 21.88 13.85 -4.37
CA CYS A 275 20.80 13.49 -3.46
C CYS A 275 20.60 14.55 -2.36
N THR A 276 19.35 14.84 -2.05
CA THR A 276 18.93 15.62 -0.88
C THR A 276 18.15 14.70 0.05
N TYR A 277 18.54 14.63 1.31
CA TYR A 277 17.83 13.83 2.32
C TYR A 277 16.94 14.73 3.17
N THR A 278 15.69 14.32 3.39
CA THR A 278 14.72 15.04 4.20
C THR A 278 13.87 14.08 5.03
N HIS A 279 13.28 14.58 6.10
CA HIS A 279 12.25 13.85 6.84
C HIS A 279 10.88 14.11 6.24
N LEU A 280 9.95 13.15 6.39
CA LEU A 280 8.58 13.28 5.92
C LEU A 280 7.89 14.58 6.42
N THR A 281 8.24 15.04 7.63
CA THR A 281 7.72 16.28 8.23
C THR A 281 8.17 17.56 7.50
N ALA A 282 9.32 17.53 6.85
CA ALA A 282 9.87 18.66 6.09
C ALA A 282 9.66 18.52 4.58
N LEU A 283 8.92 17.49 4.13
CA LEU A 283 8.72 17.24 2.70
C LEU A 283 7.98 18.39 2.00
N GLN A 284 7.02 19.03 2.68
CA GLN A 284 6.16 20.06 2.09
C GLN A 284 6.95 21.27 1.55
N SER A 285 8.06 21.65 2.17
CA SER A 285 8.88 22.77 1.69
C SER A 285 9.66 22.44 0.42
N LEU A 286 9.90 21.16 0.13
CA LEU A 286 10.68 20.71 -1.02
C LEU A 286 9.82 20.32 -2.23
N LEU A 287 8.53 20.03 -2.03
CA LEU A 287 7.61 19.63 -3.10
C LEU A 287 7.52 20.58 -4.29
N PRO A 288 7.58 21.92 -4.14
CA PRO A 288 7.56 22.82 -5.29
C PRO A 288 8.73 22.61 -6.27
N THR A 289 9.82 21.97 -5.83
CA THR A 289 10.98 21.65 -6.68
C THR A 289 10.87 20.28 -7.34
N VAL A 290 9.94 19.43 -6.89
CA VAL A 290 9.77 18.04 -7.34
C VAL A 290 9.01 18.00 -8.66
N THR A 291 9.51 17.22 -9.61
CA THR A 291 8.89 17.04 -10.93
C THR A 291 8.13 15.72 -11.06
N MET A 292 8.55 14.70 -10.31
CA MET A 292 7.89 13.40 -10.27
C MET A 292 8.21 12.65 -8.98
N THR A 293 7.30 11.77 -8.57
CA THR A 293 7.47 10.92 -7.40
C THR A 293 7.54 9.45 -7.81
N LEU A 294 8.59 8.74 -7.41
CA LEU A 294 8.77 7.31 -7.60
C LEU A 294 8.61 6.58 -6.26
N LEU A 295 7.63 5.68 -6.17
CA LEU A 295 7.36 4.88 -4.99
C LEU A 295 7.52 3.39 -5.31
N GLY A 296 8.02 2.61 -4.35
CA GLY A 296 7.99 1.16 -4.44
C GLY A 296 6.74 0.60 -3.79
N ALA A 297 6.13 -0.44 -4.37
CA ALA A 297 5.04 -1.17 -3.72
C ALA A 297 5.53 -2.43 -2.99
N HIS A 298 4.95 -2.69 -1.82
CA HIS A 298 4.98 -4.02 -1.22
C HIS A 298 3.92 -4.94 -1.84
N ALA A 299 2.74 -4.39 -2.13
CA ALA A 299 1.69 -5.02 -2.93
C ALA A 299 0.78 -3.99 -3.61
N VAL A 300 0.11 -4.40 -4.67
CA VAL A 300 -0.98 -3.62 -5.30
C VAL A 300 -2.27 -4.40 -5.16
N LEU A 301 -3.29 -3.77 -4.60
CA LEU A 301 -4.57 -4.37 -4.25
C LEU A 301 -5.53 -4.36 -5.44
N ALA A 302 -6.58 -5.18 -5.38
CA ALA A 302 -7.58 -5.28 -6.44
C ALA A 302 -8.39 -3.97 -6.63
N ASN A 303 -8.50 -3.11 -5.63
CA ASN A 303 -9.10 -1.78 -5.79
C ASN A 303 -8.13 -0.73 -6.37
N GLY A 304 -6.94 -1.15 -6.82
CA GLY A 304 -5.88 -0.28 -7.32
C GLY A 304 -5.10 0.46 -6.22
N ALA A 305 -5.45 0.28 -4.95
CA ALA A 305 -4.70 0.88 -3.86
C ALA A 305 -3.32 0.21 -3.71
N VAL A 306 -2.33 0.99 -3.31
CA VAL A 306 -0.96 0.50 -3.12
C VAL A 306 -0.71 0.30 -1.64
N TYR A 307 -0.29 -0.90 -1.28
CA TYR A 307 0.16 -1.23 0.05
C TYR A 307 1.69 -1.12 0.08
N SER A 308 2.22 -0.20 0.86
CA SER A 308 3.66 0.04 0.97
C SER A 308 4.05 0.52 2.37
N ARG A 309 5.29 0.96 2.56
CA ARG A 309 5.80 1.44 3.86
C ARG A 309 4.93 2.57 4.41
N VAL A 310 4.71 2.57 5.73
CA VAL A 310 3.97 3.63 6.41
C VAL A 310 4.53 4.99 6.02
N GLY A 311 3.67 5.93 5.64
CA GLY A 311 4.04 7.25 5.12
C GLY A 311 4.00 7.36 3.60
N THR A 312 3.90 6.23 2.87
CA THR A 312 3.71 6.25 1.41
C THR A 312 2.43 6.99 1.04
N ALA A 313 1.35 6.78 1.80
CA ALA A 313 0.09 7.48 1.57
C ALA A 313 0.23 9.00 1.76
N SER A 314 1.00 9.43 2.77
CA SER A 314 1.29 10.84 3.03
C SER A 314 2.11 11.47 1.90
N VAL A 315 3.15 10.78 1.42
CA VAL A 315 3.97 11.25 0.29
C VAL A 315 3.14 11.37 -0.98
N ALA A 316 2.31 10.35 -1.28
CA ALA A 316 1.45 10.36 -2.45
C ALA A 316 0.39 11.46 -2.39
N LEU A 317 -0.25 11.64 -1.22
CA LEU A 317 -1.21 12.72 -0.99
C LEU A 317 -0.57 14.09 -1.22
N LEU A 318 0.57 14.36 -0.58
CA LEU A 318 1.25 15.64 -0.69
C LEU A 318 1.74 15.89 -2.13
N SER A 319 2.29 14.88 -2.80
CA SER A 319 2.68 14.99 -4.21
C SER A 319 1.47 15.35 -5.08
N LYS A 320 0.33 14.69 -4.87
CA LYS A 320 -0.90 14.93 -5.64
C LYS A 320 -1.47 16.32 -5.40
N LEU A 321 -1.37 16.85 -4.17
CA LEU A 321 -1.81 18.22 -3.83
C LEU A 321 -0.97 19.30 -4.52
N HIS A 322 0.27 18.98 -4.87
CA HIS A 322 1.19 19.87 -5.60
C HIS A 322 1.24 19.55 -7.11
N ASP A 323 0.25 18.81 -7.63
CA ASP A 323 0.17 18.38 -9.03
C ASP A 323 1.39 17.59 -9.54
N VAL A 324 2.14 16.97 -8.63
CA VAL A 324 3.27 16.11 -8.96
C VAL A 324 2.76 14.70 -9.28
N PRO A 325 3.09 14.11 -10.44
CA PRO A 325 2.67 12.76 -10.79
C PRO A 325 3.39 11.72 -9.92
N VAL A 326 2.61 10.76 -9.43
CA VAL A 326 3.07 9.68 -8.55
C VAL A 326 3.06 8.37 -9.30
N TYR A 327 4.25 7.81 -9.53
CA TYR A 327 4.45 6.53 -10.18
C TYR A 327 4.83 5.48 -9.15
N THR A 328 4.09 4.38 -9.12
CA THR A 328 4.42 3.23 -8.27
C THR A 328 5.07 2.13 -9.09
N LEU A 329 6.27 1.70 -8.70
CA LEU A 329 6.98 0.60 -9.31
C LEU A 329 6.65 -0.71 -8.59
N ALA A 330 6.12 -1.69 -9.32
CA ALA A 330 5.70 -2.97 -8.76
C ALA A 330 5.71 -4.08 -9.80
N GLU A 331 6.28 -5.24 -9.43
CA GLU A 331 6.21 -6.47 -10.22
C GLU A 331 4.81 -7.09 -10.16
N SER A 332 4.33 -7.69 -11.25
CA SER A 332 2.97 -8.24 -11.34
C SER A 332 2.67 -9.32 -10.30
N TYR A 333 3.66 -10.07 -9.82
CA TYR A 333 3.44 -11.12 -8.81
C TYR A 333 3.02 -10.55 -7.43
N LYS A 334 3.21 -9.24 -7.22
CA LYS A 334 2.74 -8.49 -6.05
C LYS A 334 1.32 -7.97 -6.19
N PHE A 335 0.67 -8.16 -7.35
CA PHE A 335 -0.73 -7.82 -7.53
C PHE A 335 -1.60 -8.88 -6.84
N VAL A 336 -2.48 -8.45 -5.94
CA VAL A 336 -3.28 -9.34 -5.12
C VAL A 336 -4.76 -9.03 -5.19
N ASP A 337 -5.55 -10.11 -5.15
CA ASP A 337 -7.02 -10.08 -5.24
C ASP A 337 -7.67 -9.52 -3.97
N ARG A 338 -6.83 -9.23 -2.97
CA ARG A 338 -7.26 -8.71 -1.69
C ARG A 338 -7.57 -7.22 -1.84
N VAL A 339 -8.64 -6.79 -1.18
CA VAL A 339 -8.98 -5.39 -0.98
C VAL A 339 -8.76 -5.04 0.49
N MET A 340 -8.12 -3.91 0.74
CA MET A 340 -7.99 -3.30 2.07
C MET A 340 -8.53 -1.87 1.96
N LEU A 341 -9.40 -1.50 2.89
CA LEU A 341 -10.02 -0.18 2.94
C LEU A 341 -9.30 0.77 3.90
N ASP A 342 -8.59 0.21 4.87
CA ASP A 342 -7.83 0.93 5.89
C ASP A 342 -6.44 0.32 6.08
N SER A 343 -5.60 1.04 6.82
CA SER A 343 -4.25 0.61 7.22
C SER A 343 -4.23 -0.10 8.58
N ILE A 344 -5.38 -0.52 9.11
CA ILE A 344 -5.54 -1.02 10.48
C ILE A 344 -5.76 -2.53 10.49
N THR A 345 -6.74 -3.00 9.73
CA THR A 345 -7.26 -4.38 9.68
C THR A 345 -6.23 -5.44 9.30
N THR A 346 -5.26 -5.09 8.45
CA THR A 346 -4.15 -5.98 8.08
C THR A 346 -2.87 -5.18 7.99
N ASN A 347 -2.02 -5.31 9.01
CA ASN A 347 -0.73 -4.64 9.05
C ASN A 347 0.32 -5.46 9.80
N GLU A 348 1.56 -4.98 9.77
CA GLU A 348 2.68 -5.52 10.53
C GLU A 348 3.05 -4.48 11.59
N LEU A 349 3.09 -4.88 12.86
CA LEU A 349 3.57 -4.03 13.94
C LEU A 349 5.09 -3.90 13.86
N ALA A 350 5.59 -2.69 14.11
CA ALA A 350 7.01 -2.45 14.25
C ALA A 350 7.55 -3.22 15.48
N PRO A 351 8.77 -3.80 15.38
CA PRO A 351 9.42 -4.46 16.52
C PRO A 351 9.54 -3.56 17.75
N GLU A 352 9.59 -4.20 18.93
CA GLU A 352 9.80 -3.50 20.19
C GLU A 352 11.15 -2.78 20.28
N ALA A 353 12.14 -3.18 19.48
CA ALA A 353 13.43 -2.50 19.37
C ALA A 353 13.30 -1.03 18.90
N PHE A 354 12.16 -0.65 18.30
CA PHE A 354 11.89 0.72 17.86
C PHE A 354 11.07 1.54 18.86
N ARG A 355 11.01 1.08 20.12
CA ARG A 355 10.30 1.80 21.17
C ARG A 355 10.99 3.12 21.52
N LEU A 356 10.19 4.06 21.99
CA LEU A 356 10.62 5.34 22.53
C LEU A 356 11.48 5.06 23.75
N ASP A 357 12.71 5.56 23.70
CA ASP A 357 13.63 5.55 24.82
C ASP A 357 13.29 6.72 25.75
N VAL A 358 12.23 6.55 26.53
CA VAL A 358 11.77 7.56 27.50
C VAL A 358 11.63 6.86 28.85
N GLU A 359 12.52 7.23 29.77
CA GLU A 359 12.50 6.74 31.14
C GLU A 359 11.24 7.24 31.88
N GLY A 360 10.70 6.40 32.76
CA GLY A 360 9.55 6.77 33.59
C GLY A 360 8.19 6.75 32.87
N LEU A 361 8.07 6.10 31.71
CA LEU A 361 6.76 5.87 31.08
C LEU A 361 5.87 5.02 32.00
N GLY A 362 4.92 5.67 32.65
CA GLY A 362 3.89 5.00 33.43
C GLY A 362 2.97 4.12 32.55
N THR A 363 2.12 3.34 33.19
CA THR A 363 1.15 2.43 32.53
C THR A 363 0.14 3.13 31.62
N ASN A 364 0.02 4.46 31.70
CA ASN A 364 -0.84 5.28 30.85
C ASN A 364 -0.26 5.56 29.45
N ALA A 365 1.01 5.25 29.22
CA ALA A 365 1.66 5.53 27.95
C ALA A 365 1.69 4.28 27.06
N ARG A 366 1.32 4.46 25.80
CA ARG A 366 1.32 3.41 24.80
C ARG A 366 1.94 3.92 23.52
N GLN A 367 2.94 3.19 23.03
CA GLN A 367 3.48 3.41 21.70
C GLN A 367 2.99 2.32 20.76
N GLU A 368 2.50 2.74 19.60
CA GLU A 368 2.14 1.85 18.51
C GLU A 368 2.75 2.38 17.23
N SER A 369 3.39 1.49 16.48
CA SER A 369 3.90 1.81 15.17
C SER A 369 3.62 0.62 14.26
N VAL A 370 3.02 0.91 13.12
CA VAL A 370 2.83 -0.05 12.04
C VAL A 370 3.88 0.20 10.96
N LEU A 371 4.19 -0.82 10.17
CA LEU A 371 5.23 -0.73 9.14
C LEU A 371 4.71 -0.40 7.75
N TYR A 372 3.40 -0.52 7.52
CA TYR A 372 2.80 -0.30 6.21
C TYR A 372 1.58 0.62 6.28
N ASP A 373 1.19 1.18 5.13
CA ASP A 373 -0.08 1.86 4.92
C ASP A 373 -0.70 1.49 3.57
N VAL A 374 -2.00 1.72 3.45
CA VAL A 374 -2.76 1.60 2.20
C VAL A 374 -2.89 2.99 1.60
N THR A 375 -2.28 3.20 0.44
CA THR A 375 -2.39 4.42 -0.36
C THR A 375 -3.56 4.30 -1.35
N PRO A 376 -4.60 5.14 -1.23
CA PRO A 376 -5.72 5.13 -2.15
C PRO A 376 -5.30 5.35 -3.62
N ALA A 377 -5.93 4.61 -4.54
CA ALA A 377 -5.66 4.67 -5.98
C ALA A 377 -5.73 6.10 -6.56
N LYS A 378 -6.59 6.97 -6.01
CA LYS A 378 -6.77 8.37 -6.45
C LYS A 378 -5.51 9.25 -6.34
N PHE A 379 -4.55 8.87 -5.49
CA PHE A 379 -3.28 9.60 -5.34
C PHE A 379 -2.17 9.07 -6.25
N ILE A 380 -2.45 8.00 -6.99
CA ILE A 380 -1.47 7.29 -7.81
C ILE A 380 -1.80 7.59 -9.26
N SER A 381 -0.80 8.03 -10.02
CA SER A 381 -0.96 8.33 -11.45
C SER A 381 -0.93 7.05 -12.26
N ASP A 382 0.18 6.31 -12.19
CA ASP A 382 0.33 5.01 -12.85
C ASP A 382 1.08 4.02 -11.95
N VAL A 383 0.77 2.74 -12.14
CA VAL A 383 1.56 1.61 -11.65
C VAL A 383 2.39 1.08 -12.81
N ILE A 384 3.72 1.13 -12.68
CA ILE A 384 4.67 0.65 -13.68
C ILE A 384 5.08 -0.77 -13.30
N SER A 385 4.76 -1.71 -14.18
CA SER A 385 5.10 -3.13 -14.08
C SER A 385 5.89 -3.58 -15.31
N GLU A 386 6.24 -4.87 -15.37
CA GLU A 386 6.86 -5.48 -16.54
C GLU A 386 5.94 -5.48 -17.78
N LEU A 387 4.63 -5.38 -17.57
CA LEU A 387 3.61 -5.33 -18.62
C LEU A 387 3.44 -3.91 -19.21
N GLY A 388 4.04 -2.90 -18.58
CA GLY A 388 3.92 -1.49 -18.95
C GLY A 388 3.47 -0.59 -17.81
N ALA A 389 3.14 0.66 -18.15
CA ALA A 389 2.51 1.61 -17.26
C ALA A 389 0.99 1.45 -17.33
N HIS A 390 0.35 1.32 -16.17
CA HIS A 390 -1.06 1.01 -16.05
C HIS A 390 -1.75 1.91 -15.04
N PRO A 391 -2.92 2.48 -15.38
CA PRO A 391 -3.74 3.16 -14.39
C PRO A 391 -4.14 2.18 -13.27
N PRO A 392 -4.19 2.61 -12.00
CA PRO A 392 -4.55 1.74 -10.87
C PRO A 392 -5.86 0.95 -11.05
N ALA A 393 -6.85 1.54 -11.74
CA ALA A 393 -8.13 0.89 -12.01
C ALA A 393 -8.04 -0.35 -12.93
N SER A 394 -6.96 -0.49 -13.71
CA SER A 394 -6.77 -1.60 -14.65
C SER A 394 -6.09 -2.83 -14.02
N ILE A 395 -5.59 -2.70 -12.78
CA ILE A 395 -4.85 -3.77 -12.10
C ILE A 395 -5.63 -5.09 -12.00
N PRO A 396 -6.93 -5.11 -11.66
CA PRO A 396 -7.71 -6.36 -11.65
C PRO A 396 -7.70 -7.10 -12.98
N ALA A 397 -7.81 -6.37 -14.10
CA ALA A 397 -7.82 -6.99 -15.42
C ALA A 397 -6.47 -7.66 -15.74
N LEU A 398 -5.36 -7.05 -15.33
CA LEU A 398 -4.01 -7.61 -15.51
C LEU A 398 -3.80 -8.86 -14.66
N MET A 399 -4.38 -8.89 -13.45
CA MET A 399 -4.33 -10.04 -12.57
C MET A 399 -4.98 -11.29 -13.17
N PHE A 400 -6.12 -11.14 -13.86
CA PHE A 400 -6.79 -12.27 -14.51
C PHE A 400 -6.00 -12.81 -15.71
N ARG A 401 -5.33 -11.93 -16.46
CA ARG A 401 -4.50 -12.34 -17.60
C ARG A 401 -3.24 -13.10 -17.20
N GLY A 402 -2.67 -12.83 -16.02
CA GLY A 402 -1.48 -13.51 -15.51
C GLY A 402 -1.73 -14.83 -14.77
N ARG A 403 -2.98 -15.34 -14.74
CA ARG A 403 -3.37 -16.62 -14.13
C ARG A 403 -3.55 -17.76 -15.14
N VAL A 404 -3.50 -17.46 -16.45
CA VAL A 404 -3.62 -18.46 -17.53
C VAL A 404 -2.26 -19.03 -17.88
#